data_AF-A0A448TBP3-F1
#
_entry.id   AF-A0A448TBP3-F1
#
_cell.length_a   1.000
_cell.length_b   1.000
_cell.length_c   1.000
_cell.angle_alpha   90.00
_cell.angle_beta   90.00
_cell.angle_gamma   90.00
#
_symmetry.space_group_name_H-M   'P 1'
#
loop_
_entity.id
_entity.type
_entity.pdbx_description
1 polymer ?
#
loop_
_entity_poly.entity_id
_entity_poly.type
_entity_poly.pdbx_seq_one_letter_code
_entity_poly.pdbx_strand_id
1 'polypeptide(L)'
;MMYPRLEILRELLAEDGSIWITLDDNESHYLKIMLDEIFGRKNFVANVVWQKKSSPSNDARWISDNHDHILCFAKNKEKWRPIKLERTEEQNSIYNKSDEFDGVDSDGNIYGRGTWFAGDMTVKTVNENSLYEITTPSGKKVKPAAGRAWVYSEEKFLELLADHRITFGKSGSNKPCIKRFLCEVEESKIVPKSVWLYEEVGENRNARQEVKKFNLEDPFSTPKPETLLQRILHLATIENDLVLDSFLGSGTTAAVAHKMNRRYIGIEIGEHAKTHVVPRLKKVIEGEQGGISKAVNWQGGGSFRFCELGEEVFDAFGSLNPNIRFDDLAAHIWYLENHFPLQKNSEKSPLVGTFNGKAYYLLYNGILGDKRPQSGNVLTRKLMTELPYFAEFIQQGVEIVIYGEACRLGEAQLAEKKITFKQIPYDVTAR
;
A
#
# COMPACT_ATOMS: atom_id res chain seq x y z
N MET A 1 -0.50 10.01 -20.46
CA MET A 1 -1.27 8.94 -19.78
C MET A 1 -1.02 8.92 -18.27
N MET A 2 0.21 8.74 -17.80
CA MET A 2 0.49 8.56 -16.36
C MET A 2 0.42 9.84 -15.53
N TYR A 3 0.78 11.00 -16.09
CA TYR A 3 0.83 12.28 -15.37
C TYR A 3 -0.44 12.59 -14.54
N PRO A 4 -1.66 12.66 -15.14
CA PRO A 4 -2.86 12.98 -14.36
C PRO A 4 -3.21 11.92 -13.30
N ARG A 5 -2.83 10.65 -13.54
CA ARG A 5 -3.03 9.59 -12.54
C ARG A 5 -2.11 9.80 -11.34
N LEU A 6 -0.84 10.14 -11.58
CA LEU A 6 0.14 10.37 -10.53
C LEU A 6 -0.18 11.62 -9.69
N GLU A 7 -0.74 12.66 -10.29
CA GLU A 7 -1.24 13.83 -9.57
C GLU A 7 -2.33 13.43 -8.56
N ILE A 8 -3.37 12.73 -9.02
CA ILE A 8 -4.46 12.24 -8.16
C ILE A 8 -3.91 11.30 -7.07
N LEU A 9 -3.04 10.36 -7.43
CA LEU A 9 -2.44 9.43 -6.45
C LEU A 9 -1.65 10.17 -5.37
N ARG A 10 -0.95 11.26 -5.71
CA ARG A 10 -0.26 12.11 -4.73
C ARG A 10 -1.24 12.84 -3.82
N GLU A 11 -2.36 13.33 -4.35
CA GLU A 11 -3.40 13.99 -3.55
C GLU A 11 -4.00 13.04 -2.52
N LEU A 12 -4.32 11.82 -2.93
CA LEU A 12 -4.91 10.77 -2.08
C LEU A 12 -3.96 10.25 -0.99
N LEU A 13 -2.65 10.34 -1.21
CA LEU A 13 -1.65 9.79 -0.30
C LEU A 13 -1.62 10.55 1.04
N ALA A 14 -1.47 9.86 2.17
CA ALA A 14 -1.26 10.52 3.47
C ALA A 14 0.07 11.30 3.49
N GLU A 15 0.21 12.28 4.38
CA GLU A 15 1.44 13.08 4.52
C GLU A 15 2.67 12.23 4.86
N ASP A 16 2.47 11.19 5.65
CA ASP A 16 3.42 10.13 5.98
C ASP A 16 3.24 8.89 5.08
N GLY A 17 2.62 9.03 3.91
CA GLY A 17 2.47 7.95 2.94
C GLY A 17 3.64 7.83 1.97
N SER A 18 3.74 6.67 1.32
CA SER A 18 4.71 6.40 0.26
C SER A 18 4.07 5.74 -0.95
N ILE A 19 4.61 6.03 -2.14
CA ILE A 19 4.25 5.39 -3.40
C ILE A 19 5.42 4.55 -3.90
N TRP A 20 5.11 3.36 -4.40
CA TRP A 20 6.07 2.38 -4.91
C TRP A 20 5.65 1.97 -6.32
N ILE A 21 6.55 2.11 -7.30
CA ILE A 21 6.21 1.86 -8.71
C ILE A 21 7.27 0.98 -9.35
N THR A 22 6.85 -0.20 -9.82
CA THR A 22 7.72 -1.18 -10.49
C THR A 22 7.71 -0.97 -12.00
N LEU A 23 8.89 -0.80 -12.61
CA LEU A 23 9.10 -0.53 -14.03
C LEU A 23 10.31 -1.32 -14.54
N ASP A 24 10.32 -1.63 -15.83
CA ASP A 24 11.53 -2.07 -16.53
C ASP A 24 12.39 -0.86 -16.95
N ASP A 25 13.48 -1.11 -17.69
CA ASP A 25 14.38 -0.07 -18.19
C ASP A 25 13.74 0.89 -19.21
N ASN A 26 12.62 0.51 -19.85
CA ASN A 26 12.06 1.29 -20.95
C ASN A 26 11.52 2.64 -20.46
N GLU A 27 10.85 2.65 -19.30
CA GLU A 27 10.13 3.82 -18.79
C GLU A 27 10.56 4.27 -17.38
N SER A 28 11.46 3.53 -16.71
CA SER A 28 11.88 3.85 -15.33
C SER A 28 12.45 5.26 -15.18
N HIS A 29 13.32 5.67 -16.11
CA HIS A 29 13.98 6.97 -16.06
C HIS A 29 13.02 8.12 -16.40
N TYR A 30 12.14 7.94 -17.40
CA TYR A 30 11.17 8.96 -17.79
C TYR A 30 10.09 9.14 -16.71
N LEU A 31 9.58 8.05 -16.14
CA LEU A 31 8.63 8.13 -15.02
C LEU A 31 9.27 8.78 -13.79
N LYS A 32 10.55 8.52 -13.52
CA LYS A 32 11.26 9.17 -12.42
C LYS A 32 11.30 10.69 -12.57
N ILE A 33 11.53 11.21 -13.78
CA ILE A 33 11.49 12.65 -14.05
C ILE A 33 10.08 13.21 -13.77
N MET A 34 9.04 12.51 -14.20
CA MET A 34 7.65 12.90 -13.94
C MET A 34 7.32 12.93 -12.44
N LEU A 35 7.76 11.91 -11.67
CA LEU A 35 7.59 11.87 -10.22
C LEU A 35 8.38 12.97 -9.51
N ASP A 36 9.56 13.34 -10.02
CA ASP A 36 10.35 14.44 -9.48
C ASP A 36 9.63 15.79 -9.57
N GLU A 37 8.83 15.99 -10.62
CA GLU A 37 7.98 17.16 -10.79
C GLU A 37 6.78 17.11 -9.84
N ILE A 38 6.05 15.99 -9.82
CA ILE A 38 4.80 15.83 -9.06
C ILE A 38 5.06 15.77 -7.55
N PHE A 39 5.98 14.93 -7.09
CA PHE A 39 6.30 14.74 -5.66
C PHE A 39 7.39 15.70 -5.17
N GLY A 40 8.19 16.28 -6.07
CA GLY A 40 9.38 17.04 -5.74
C GLY A 40 10.61 16.15 -5.52
N ARG A 41 11.74 16.50 -6.15
CA ARG A 41 13.02 15.75 -6.06
C ARG A 41 13.46 15.38 -4.64
N LYS A 42 13.23 16.29 -3.67
CA LYS A 42 13.58 16.07 -2.25
C LYS A 42 12.87 14.88 -1.61
N ASN A 43 11.72 14.50 -2.16
CA ASN A 43 10.86 13.44 -1.64
C ASN A 43 11.17 12.07 -2.26
N PHE A 44 12.11 11.99 -3.19
CA PHE A 44 12.62 10.71 -3.69
C PHE A 44 13.33 9.95 -2.56
N VAL A 45 12.94 8.69 -2.34
CA VAL A 45 13.52 7.84 -1.30
C VAL A 45 14.65 7.00 -1.88
N ALA A 46 14.34 6.13 -2.85
CA ALA A 46 15.30 5.21 -3.44
C ALA A 46 14.78 4.64 -4.77
N ASN A 47 15.72 4.17 -5.59
CA ASN A 47 15.45 3.23 -6.68
C ASN A 47 15.93 1.86 -6.18
N VAL A 48 14.99 0.95 -5.98
CA VAL A 48 15.30 -0.42 -5.60
C VAL A 48 15.46 -1.27 -6.86
N VAL A 49 16.56 -1.99 -6.95
CA VAL A 49 16.83 -2.97 -8.00
C VAL A 49 16.29 -4.32 -7.54
N TRP A 50 15.26 -4.83 -8.20
CA TRP A 50 14.71 -6.15 -7.94
C TRP A 50 15.18 -7.16 -8.98
N GLN A 51 15.85 -8.23 -8.53
CA GLN A 51 16.26 -9.32 -9.41
C GLN A 51 15.04 -10.19 -9.80
N LYS A 52 14.47 -9.92 -10.98
CA LYS A 52 13.25 -10.59 -11.49
C LYS A 52 13.52 -11.95 -12.15
N LYS A 53 14.80 -12.28 -12.42
CA LYS A 53 15.26 -13.57 -12.97
C LYS A 53 16.54 -14.02 -12.28
N SER A 54 16.55 -15.26 -11.78
CA SER A 54 17.72 -15.92 -11.17
C SER A 54 18.81 -16.26 -12.19
N SER A 55 18.43 -16.75 -13.36
CA SER A 55 19.38 -17.19 -14.41
C SER A 55 19.50 -16.17 -15.54
N PRO A 56 20.72 -15.97 -16.09
CA PRO A 56 20.90 -15.23 -17.34
C PRO A 56 20.16 -15.86 -18.52
N SER A 57 19.70 -15.01 -19.43
CA SER A 57 19.10 -15.38 -20.71
C SER A 57 20.23 -15.65 -21.71
N ASN A 58 20.42 -16.91 -22.08
CA ASN A 58 21.48 -17.32 -23.02
C ASN A 58 21.26 -16.79 -24.45
N ASP A 59 20.04 -16.37 -24.77
CA ASP A 59 19.62 -15.75 -26.03
C ASP A 59 19.72 -14.22 -26.02
N ALA A 60 20.18 -13.62 -24.91
CA ALA A 60 20.38 -12.18 -24.84
C ALA A 60 21.44 -11.74 -25.87
N ARG A 61 21.05 -10.86 -26.80
CA ARG A 61 21.97 -10.27 -27.79
C ARG A 61 23.03 -9.37 -27.16
N TRP A 62 22.68 -8.70 -26.06
CA TRP A 62 23.51 -7.71 -25.38
C TRP A 62 23.83 -8.16 -23.96
N ILE A 63 23.16 -7.57 -22.97
CA ILE A 63 23.25 -7.95 -21.56
C ILE A 63 21.93 -8.63 -21.20
N SER A 64 22.00 -9.67 -20.38
CA SER A 64 20.81 -10.35 -19.89
C SER A 64 20.00 -9.43 -18.97
N ASP A 65 18.81 -9.07 -19.39
CA ASP A 65 17.85 -8.33 -18.57
C ASP A 65 17.29 -9.23 -17.46
N ASN A 66 17.79 -9.01 -16.24
CA ASN A 66 17.50 -9.80 -15.05
C ASN A 66 16.89 -8.98 -13.90
N HIS A 67 16.63 -7.68 -14.10
CA HIS A 67 16.13 -6.82 -13.04
C HIS A 67 15.05 -5.85 -13.49
N ASP A 68 14.27 -5.37 -12.54
CA ASP A 68 13.36 -4.23 -12.69
C ASP A 68 13.70 -3.18 -11.63
N HIS A 69 13.22 -1.96 -11.86
CA HIS A 69 13.30 -0.83 -10.94
C HIS A 69 12.02 -0.70 -10.12
N ILE A 70 12.16 -0.47 -8.82
CA ILE A 70 11.05 -0.10 -7.95
C ILE A 70 11.37 1.29 -7.39
N LEU A 71 10.71 2.30 -7.96
CA LEU A 71 10.86 3.68 -7.53
C LEU A 71 10.03 3.92 -6.27
N CYS A 72 10.67 4.42 -5.22
CA CYS A 72 10.02 4.79 -3.96
C CYS A 72 10.05 6.31 -3.78
N PHE A 73 8.89 6.90 -3.56
CA PHE A 73 8.71 8.30 -3.16
C PHE A 73 7.86 8.38 -1.91
N ALA A 74 8.19 9.31 -1.01
CA ALA A 74 7.31 9.70 0.09
C ALA A 74 6.47 10.92 -0.32
N LYS A 75 5.27 11.12 0.25
CA LYS A 75 4.59 12.41 0.12
C LYS A 75 5.41 13.52 0.81
N ASN A 76 5.88 13.21 2.01
CA ASN A 76 6.79 14.04 2.78
C ASN A 76 7.91 13.19 3.39
N LYS A 77 9.11 13.25 2.79
CA LYS A 77 10.27 12.46 3.23
C LYS A 77 10.76 12.82 4.63
N GLU A 78 10.44 14.00 5.15
CA GLU A 78 10.79 14.35 6.54
C GLU A 78 9.94 13.57 7.55
N LYS A 79 8.70 13.24 7.21
CA LYS A 79 7.76 12.50 8.07
C LYS A 79 7.85 10.99 7.87
N TRP A 80 7.90 10.53 6.63
CA TRP A 80 7.91 9.10 6.34
C TRP A 80 9.27 8.45 6.64
N ARG A 81 9.25 7.26 7.23
CA ARG A 81 10.41 6.39 7.41
C ARG A 81 10.01 4.96 7.08
N PRO A 82 10.88 4.16 6.42
CA PRO A 82 10.59 2.76 6.21
C PRO A 82 10.61 2.02 7.55
N ILE A 83 9.66 1.12 7.74
CA ILE A 83 9.71 0.16 8.84
C ILE A 83 10.92 -0.73 8.63
N LYS A 84 11.74 -0.88 9.67
CA LYS A 84 12.95 -1.69 9.61
C LYS A 84 12.62 -3.18 9.54
N LEU A 85 13.54 -3.96 8.99
CA LEU A 85 13.41 -5.40 8.80
C LEU A 85 13.95 -6.16 10.01
N GLU A 86 13.38 -7.34 10.27
CA GLU A 86 13.96 -8.25 11.26
C GLU A 86 15.30 -8.82 10.75
N ARG A 87 16.16 -9.19 11.69
CA ARG A 87 17.44 -9.84 11.39
C ARG A 87 17.19 -11.29 10.98
N THR A 88 17.92 -11.78 9.98
CA THR A 88 17.90 -13.20 9.62
C THR A 88 18.89 -14.00 10.46
N GLU A 89 18.66 -15.30 10.60
CA GLU A 89 19.60 -16.22 11.26
C GLU A 89 20.99 -16.18 10.60
N GLU A 90 21.04 -16.09 9.27
CA GLU A 90 22.29 -15.95 8.53
C GLU A 90 23.06 -14.67 8.90
N GLN A 91 22.35 -13.55 9.10
CA GLN A 91 22.96 -12.31 9.57
C GLN A 91 23.41 -12.38 11.03
N ASN A 92 22.80 -13.23 11.84
CA ASN A 92 23.21 -13.51 13.22
C ASN A 92 24.36 -14.52 13.29
N SER A 93 24.56 -15.35 12.25
CA SER A 93 25.62 -16.38 12.21
C SER A 93 27.04 -15.82 12.30
N ILE A 94 27.25 -14.54 12.00
CA ILE A 94 28.55 -13.87 12.15
C ILE A 94 28.96 -13.74 13.63
N TYR A 95 28.00 -13.74 14.56
CA TYR A 95 28.21 -13.68 16.00
C TYR A 95 28.48 -15.09 16.52
N ASN A 96 29.69 -15.58 16.26
CA ASN A 96 30.08 -16.98 16.51
C ASN A 96 31.31 -17.12 17.41
N LYS A 97 31.80 -16.01 17.98
CA LYS A 97 32.98 -16.04 18.86
C LYS A 97 32.55 -16.08 20.33
N SER A 98 33.34 -16.84 21.08
CA SER A 98 33.29 -16.99 22.53
C SER A 98 34.72 -16.87 23.08
N ASP A 99 34.86 -16.36 24.29
CA ASP A 99 36.09 -16.38 25.09
C ASP A 99 35.79 -16.54 26.58
N GLU A 100 36.81 -16.49 27.45
CA GLU A 100 36.66 -16.75 28.87
C GLU A 100 35.67 -15.83 29.61
N PHE A 101 35.29 -14.68 29.04
CA PHE A 101 34.36 -13.73 29.65
C PHE A 101 32.96 -13.79 29.04
N ASP A 102 32.86 -13.99 27.73
CA ASP A 102 31.60 -13.89 26.99
C ASP A 102 31.48 -15.00 25.94
N GLY A 103 30.32 -15.66 25.88
CA GLY A 103 30.08 -16.63 24.83
C GLY A 103 29.03 -17.68 25.17
N VAL A 104 29.26 -18.87 24.64
CA VAL A 104 28.44 -20.07 24.82
C VAL A 104 29.33 -21.20 25.29
N ASP A 105 28.92 -21.91 26.32
CA ASP A 105 29.67 -23.04 26.89
C ASP A 105 29.54 -24.32 26.03
N SER A 106 30.17 -25.41 26.47
CA SER A 106 30.12 -26.69 25.75
C SER A 106 28.73 -27.31 25.66
N ASP A 107 27.84 -26.96 26.60
CA ASP A 107 26.48 -27.48 26.70
C ASP A 107 25.46 -26.58 25.97
N GLY A 108 25.91 -25.46 25.39
CA GLY A 108 25.09 -24.53 24.63
C GLY A 108 24.49 -23.39 25.46
N ASN A 109 24.86 -23.23 26.73
CA ASN A 109 24.36 -22.14 27.56
C ASN A 109 25.13 -20.85 27.33
N ILE A 110 24.40 -19.73 27.24
CA ILE A 110 24.95 -18.39 27.08
C ILE A 110 25.49 -17.91 28.44
N TYR A 111 26.73 -17.40 28.46
CA TYR A 111 27.32 -16.72 29.63
C TYR A 111 27.88 -15.35 29.26
N GLY A 112 28.05 -14.49 30.27
CA GLY A 112 28.48 -13.10 30.07
C GLY A 112 27.50 -12.35 29.17
N ARG A 113 28.02 -11.66 28.16
CA ARG A 113 27.22 -10.96 27.13
C ARG A 113 26.89 -11.84 25.92
N GLY A 114 27.22 -13.13 25.97
CA GLY A 114 26.97 -14.08 24.90
C GLY A 114 27.89 -13.93 23.69
N THR A 115 27.47 -14.48 22.55
CA THR A 115 28.31 -14.52 21.35
C THR A 115 28.53 -13.14 20.75
N TRP A 116 29.70 -12.99 20.13
CA TRP A 116 30.12 -11.73 19.54
C TRP A 116 30.85 -11.95 18.22
N PHE A 117 31.06 -10.85 17.49
CA PHE A 117 32.01 -10.81 16.38
C PHE A 117 33.01 -9.66 16.56
N ALA A 118 34.15 -9.77 15.89
CA ALA A 118 35.20 -8.76 15.96
C ALA A 118 34.90 -7.62 14.97
N GLY A 119 34.60 -6.43 15.48
CA GLY A 119 34.44 -5.20 14.70
C GLY A 119 35.76 -4.46 14.49
N ASP A 120 35.82 -3.68 13.40
CA ASP A 120 36.94 -2.75 13.15
C ASP A 120 36.97 -1.66 14.22
N MET A 121 38.18 -1.29 14.64
CA MET A 121 38.46 -0.27 15.63
C MET A 121 39.20 0.93 15.02
N THR A 122 39.23 1.03 13.69
CA THR A 122 39.88 2.12 12.96
C THR A 122 38.89 2.88 12.06
N VAL A 123 39.15 4.16 11.86
CA VAL A 123 38.37 5.06 10.98
C VAL A 123 39.28 5.85 10.06
N LYS A 124 38.73 6.35 8.95
CA LYS A 124 39.47 7.22 8.01
C LYS A 124 39.64 8.65 8.53
N THR A 125 38.69 9.14 9.31
CA THR A 125 38.77 10.47 9.90
C THR A 125 39.88 10.47 10.94
N VAL A 126 40.95 11.22 10.67
CA VAL A 126 42.11 11.30 11.57
C VAL A 126 41.87 12.41 12.57
N ASN A 127 41.89 12.06 13.85
CA ASN A 127 41.96 12.97 14.97
C ASN A 127 43.29 12.73 15.68
N GLU A 128 44.05 13.78 16.03
CA GLU A 128 45.36 13.65 16.70
C GLU A 128 45.23 12.90 18.03
N ASN A 129 44.13 13.11 18.76
CA ASN A 129 43.84 12.41 20.03
C ASN A 129 43.52 10.92 19.86
N SER A 130 43.39 10.44 18.62
CA SER A 130 43.10 9.04 18.25
C SER A 130 44.31 8.36 17.58
N LEU A 131 45.50 8.97 17.66
CA LEU A 131 46.77 8.46 17.13
C LEU A 131 47.74 8.07 18.25
N TYR A 132 47.30 7.18 19.15
CA TYR A 132 48.12 6.64 20.24
C TYR A 132 48.59 5.20 19.95
N GLU A 133 49.62 4.77 20.67
CA GLU A 133 50.21 3.43 20.56
C GLU A 133 49.55 2.49 21.55
N ILE A 134 49.11 1.32 21.08
CA ILE A 134 48.53 0.27 21.93
C ILE A 134 49.56 -0.84 22.10
N THR A 135 49.80 -1.26 23.33
CA THR A 135 50.62 -2.46 23.62
C THR A 135 49.68 -3.66 23.75
N THR A 136 49.87 -4.68 22.91
CA THR A 136 49.10 -5.92 22.96
C THR A 136 49.52 -6.79 24.15
N PRO A 137 48.71 -7.79 24.56
CA PRO A 137 49.09 -8.74 25.61
C PRO A 137 50.41 -9.47 25.33
N SER A 138 50.77 -9.68 24.06
CA SER A 138 52.07 -10.25 23.67
C SER A 138 53.27 -9.27 23.78
N GLY A 139 53.06 -8.05 24.28
CA GLY A 139 54.08 -7.00 24.35
C GLY A 139 54.34 -6.25 23.04
N LYS A 140 53.56 -6.51 21.98
CA LYS A 140 53.74 -5.87 20.68
C LYS A 140 53.10 -4.49 20.68
N LYS A 141 53.81 -3.49 20.17
CA LYS A 141 53.28 -2.14 19.98
C LYS A 141 52.61 -2.01 18.62
N VAL A 142 51.36 -1.56 18.59
CA VAL A 142 50.57 -1.39 17.36
C VAL A 142 50.01 0.02 17.26
N LYS A 143 50.05 0.55 16.02
CA LYS A 143 49.49 1.84 15.61
C LYS A 143 48.46 1.63 14.50
N PRO A 144 47.52 2.57 14.31
CA PRO A 144 46.64 2.52 13.16
C PRO A 144 47.48 2.64 11.87
N ALA A 145 46.97 2.08 10.76
CA ALA A 145 47.67 2.20 9.48
C ALA A 145 47.74 3.68 9.04
N ALA A 146 48.72 4.03 8.20
CA ALA A 146 48.82 5.38 7.66
C ALA A 146 47.50 5.82 7.00
N GLY A 147 47.03 7.03 7.34
CA GLY A 147 45.74 7.55 6.89
C GLY A 147 44.52 7.00 7.65
N ARG A 148 44.71 6.31 8.77
CA ARG A 148 43.65 5.89 9.69
C ARG A 148 43.97 6.33 11.12
N ALA A 149 42.93 6.46 11.94
CA ALA A 149 43.03 6.67 13.37
C ALA A 149 42.19 5.62 14.11
N TRP A 150 42.41 5.46 15.42
CA TRP A 150 41.53 4.65 16.26
C TRP A 150 40.14 5.29 16.34
N VAL A 151 39.10 4.47 16.46
CA VAL A 151 37.71 4.93 16.64
C VAL A 151 37.55 5.64 17.99
N TYR A 152 38.22 5.12 19.02
CA TYR A 152 38.09 5.55 20.41
C TYR A 152 39.31 6.40 20.82
N SER A 153 39.12 7.27 21.82
CA SER A 153 40.24 7.89 22.53
C SER A 153 40.99 6.85 23.37
N GLU A 154 42.21 7.17 23.79
CA GLU A 154 43.01 6.28 24.66
C GLU A 154 42.28 5.94 25.95
N GLU A 155 41.69 6.95 26.61
CA GLU A 155 40.88 6.77 27.82
C GLU A 155 39.71 5.80 27.59
N LYS A 156 38.93 6.02 26.52
CA LYS A 156 37.78 5.15 26.22
C LYS A 156 38.22 3.74 25.84
N PHE A 157 39.35 3.61 25.17
CA PHE A 157 39.93 2.31 24.87
C PHE A 157 40.32 1.54 26.14
N LEU A 158 40.93 2.20 27.12
CA LEU A 158 41.28 1.59 28.40
C LEU A 158 40.03 1.15 29.18
N GLU A 159 38.97 1.96 29.16
CA GLU A 159 37.67 1.56 29.73
C GLU A 159 37.12 0.29 29.07
N LEU A 160 37.10 0.25 27.73
CA LEU A 160 36.60 -0.89 26.97
C LEU A 160 37.48 -2.14 27.15
N LEU A 161 38.79 -1.95 27.34
CA LEU A 161 39.73 -3.02 27.63
C LEU A 161 39.48 -3.61 29.03
N ALA A 162 39.25 -2.74 30.03
CA ALA A 162 38.91 -3.16 31.39
C ALA A 162 37.54 -3.87 31.45
N ASP A 163 36.58 -3.48 30.60
CA ASP A 163 35.28 -4.14 30.43
C ASP A 163 35.35 -5.40 29.53
N HIS A 164 36.54 -5.90 29.20
CA HIS A 164 36.74 -7.07 28.35
C HIS A 164 36.05 -6.99 26.97
N ARG A 165 35.82 -5.78 26.44
CA ARG A 165 35.22 -5.53 25.11
C ARG A 165 36.26 -5.50 24.00
N ILE A 166 37.54 -5.50 24.32
CA ILE A 166 38.62 -5.52 23.32
C ILE A 166 39.19 -6.93 23.21
N THR A 167 39.38 -7.39 21.98
CA THR A 167 40.07 -8.65 21.68
C THR A 167 41.30 -8.41 20.81
N PHE A 168 42.38 -9.14 21.11
CA PHE A 168 43.61 -9.18 20.32
C PHE A 168 43.75 -10.52 19.57
N GLY A 169 42.64 -11.25 19.42
CA GLY A 169 42.60 -12.62 18.91
C GLY A 169 43.23 -13.63 19.86
N LYS A 170 43.17 -14.93 19.51
CA LYS A 170 43.63 -16.03 20.38
C LYS A 170 45.10 -15.95 20.77
N SER A 171 45.95 -15.35 19.94
CA SER A 171 47.40 -15.23 20.19
C SER A 171 47.79 -13.99 21.00
N GLY A 172 46.86 -13.07 21.27
CA GLY A 172 47.17 -11.82 21.97
C GLY A 172 48.12 -10.87 21.21
N SER A 173 48.38 -11.11 19.92
CA SER A 173 49.35 -10.35 19.13
C SER A 173 48.75 -9.57 17.96
N ASN A 174 47.44 -9.73 17.71
CA ASN A 174 46.78 -9.03 16.62
C ASN A 174 46.50 -7.57 16.98
N LYS A 175 46.11 -6.78 15.99
CA LYS A 175 45.56 -5.44 16.24
C LYS A 175 44.27 -5.56 17.08
N PRO A 176 44.01 -4.60 17.98
CA PRO A 176 42.79 -4.61 18.79
C PRO A 176 41.55 -4.51 17.90
N CYS A 177 40.57 -5.34 18.20
CA CYS A 177 39.22 -5.28 17.65
C CYS A 177 38.22 -5.09 18.79
N ILE A 178 37.13 -4.39 18.49
CA ILE A 178 36.00 -4.27 19.42
C ILE A 178 35.11 -5.51 19.31
N LYS A 179 34.73 -6.12 20.42
CA LYS A 179 33.67 -7.14 20.47
C LYS A 179 32.33 -6.46 20.25
N ARG A 180 31.56 -6.93 19.27
CA ARG A 180 30.16 -6.52 19.06
C ARG A 180 29.29 -7.71 19.39
N PHE A 181 28.45 -7.55 20.42
CA PHE A 181 27.66 -8.65 20.99
C PHE A 181 26.33 -8.80 20.27
N LEU A 182 25.86 -10.04 20.12
CA LEU A 182 24.58 -10.33 19.51
C LEU A 182 23.44 -9.72 20.34
N CYS A 183 23.47 -9.90 21.66
CA CYS A 183 22.43 -9.38 22.56
C CYS A 183 22.22 -7.85 22.48
N GLU A 184 23.26 -7.09 22.11
CA GLU A 184 23.17 -5.63 21.96
C GLU A 184 22.53 -5.20 20.63
N VAL A 185 22.40 -6.13 19.67
CA VAL A 185 21.86 -5.87 18.33
C VAL A 185 20.72 -6.81 17.95
N GLU A 186 20.40 -7.81 18.75
CA GLU A 186 19.39 -8.83 18.44
C GLU A 186 18.01 -8.19 18.27
N GLU A 187 17.69 -7.23 19.14
CA GLU A 187 16.49 -6.40 19.04
C GLU A 187 16.61 -5.27 17.99
N SER A 188 17.81 -5.05 17.45
CA SER A 188 18.06 -4.00 16.45
C SER A 188 17.64 -4.43 15.06
N LYS A 189 16.53 -3.87 14.60
CA LYS A 189 16.05 -4.03 13.23
C LYS A 189 17.02 -3.42 12.20
N ILE A 190 17.01 -3.98 10.99
CA ILE A 190 17.91 -3.66 9.88
C ILE A 190 17.30 -2.64 8.93
N VAL A 191 18.13 -1.72 8.45
CA VAL A 191 17.77 -0.78 7.37
C VAL A 191 17.75 -1.54 6.02
N PRO A 192 16.66 -1.46 5.24
CA PRO A 192 16.57 -2.15 3.96
C PRO A 192 17.65 -1.70 2.97
N LYS A 193 18.21 -2.66 2.22
CA LYS A 193 19.10 -2.40 1.09
C LYS A 193 18.29 -1.99 -0.15
N SER A 194 18.93 -1.35 -1.11
CA SER A 194 18.32 -0.97 -2.40
C SER A 194 18.50 -2.03 -3.50
N VAL A 195 19.08 -3.19 -3.20
CA VAL A 195 19.17 -4.33 -4.12
C VAL A 195 18.49 -5.49 -3.44
N TRP A 196 17.43 -6.03 -4.05
CA TRP A 196 16.64 -7.13 -3.53
C TRP A 196 16.80 -8.34 -4.44
N LEU A 197 17.34 -9.42 -3.88
CA LEU A 197 17.63 -10.65 -4.61
C LEU A 197 16.40 -11.54 -4.68
N TYR A 198 16.32 -12.40 -5.69
CA TYR A 198 15.14 -13.25 -5.90
C TYR A 198 14.91 -14.24 -4.77
N GLU A 199 15.95 -14.65 -4.04
CA GLU A 199 15.86 -15.52 -2.87
C GLU A 199 15.10 -14.85 -1.73
N GLU A 200 15.17 -13.52 -1.64
CA GLU A 200 14.57 -12.73 -0.56
C GLU A 200 13.14 -12.27 -0.86
N VAL A 201 12.83 -12.02 -2.14
CA VAL A 201 11.58 -11.38 -2.57
C VAL A 201 10.89 -12.07 -3.76
N GLY A 202 11.39 -13.24 -4.17
CA GLY A 202 10.87 -14.00 -5.31
C GLY A 202 11.28 -13.44 -6.68
N GLU A 203 11.08 -14.26 -7.71
CA GLU A 203 11.25 -13.94 -9.13
C GLU A 203 9.95 -14.17 -9.91
N ASN A 204 9.95 -13.79 -11.20
CA ASN A 204 8.80 -13.98 -12.10
C ASN A 204 8.27 -15.43 -12.15
N ARG A 205 9.14 -16.43 -11.96
CA ARG A 205 8.74 -17.83 -11.93
C ARG A 205 7.85 -18.15 -10.72
N ASN A 206 8.17 -17.60 -9.55
CA ASN A 206 7.34 -17.76 -8.35
C ASN A 206 5.93 -17.19 -8.59
N ALA A 207 5.86 -15.96 -9.13
CA ALA A 207 4.59 -15.29 -9.41
C ALA A 207 3.70 -16.09 -10.37
N ARG A 208 4.28 -16.67 -11.44
CA ARG A 208 3.54 -17.54 -12.37
C ARG A 208 3.01 -18.81 -11.70
N GLN A 209 3.77 -19.41 -10.79
CA GLN A 209 3.33 -20.59 -10.03
C GLN A 209 2.21 -20.25 -9.05
N GLU A 210 2.25 -19.07 -8.43
CA GLU A 210 1.19 -18.57 -7.56
C GLU A 210 -0.12 -18.39 -8.34
N VAL A 211 -0.10 -17.66 -9.46
CA VAL A 211 -1.32 -17.39 -10.25
C VAL A 211 -1.97 -18.67 -10.80
N LYS A 212 -1.17 -19.65 -11.24
CA LYS A 212 -1.70 -20.94 -11.73
C LYS A 212 -2.55 -21.70 -10.71
N LYS A 213 -2.37 -21.47 -9.41
CA LYS A 213 -3.23 -22.08 -8.37
C LYS A 213 -4.63 -21.47 -8.34
N PHE A 214 -4.78 -20.24 -8.84
CA PHE A 214 -6.04 -19.51 -8.84
C PHE A 214 -6.80 -19.70 -10.15
N ASN A 215 -6.12 -19.64 -11.30
CA ASN A 215 -6.67 -19.87 -12.63
C ASN A 215 -5.67 -20.67 -13.50
N LEU A 216 -6.02 -21.93 -13.79
CA LEU A 216 -5.18 -22.85 -14.58
C LEU A 216 -5.36 -22.65 -16.10
N GLU A 217 -6.55 -22.23 -16.54
CA GLU A 217 -6.91 -22.16 -17.96
C GLU A 217 -6.43 -20.86 -18.60
N ASP A 218 -6.51 -19.75 -17.86
CA ASP A 218 -6.05 -18.43 -18.30
C ASP A 218 -5.25 -17.71 -17.22
N PRO A 219 -4.01 -18.16 -16.93
CA PRO A 219 -3.17 -17.50 -15.94
C PRO A 219 -2.72 -16.12 -16.47
N PHE A 220 -2.87 -15.09 -15.63
CA PHE A 220 -2.35 -13.75 -15.89
C PHE A 220 -0.86 -13.82 -16.29
N SER A 221 -0.46 -13.07 -17.31
CA SER A 221 0.83 -13.27 -18.00
C SER A 221 2.05 -12.78 -17.21
N THR A 222 1.91 -11.64 -16.51
CA THR A 222 3.01 -10.93 -15.85
C THR A 222 2.71 -10.56 -14.38
N PRO A 223 2.29 -11.51 -13.53
CA PRO A 223 2.03 -11.24 -12.12
C PRO A 223 3.33 -10.91 -11.38
N LYS A 224 3.20 -10.17 -10.28
CA LYS A 224 4.29 -9.95 -9.32
C LYS A 224 4.23 -11.00 -8.20
N PRO A 225 5.38 -11.43 -7.63
CA PRO A 225 5.41 -12.40 -6.54
C PRO A 225 4.81 -11.82 -5.26
N GLU A 226 4.07 -12.61 -4.48
CA GLU A 226 3.52 -12.15 -3.20
C GLU A 226 4.61 -11.71 -2.21
N THR A 227 5.77 -12.37 -2.21
CA THR A 227 6.92 -12.02 -1.34
C THR A 227 7.51 -10.64 -1.66
N LEU A 228 7.47 -10.20 -2.91
CA LEU A 228 7.89 -8.85 -3.31
C LEU A 228 6.95 -7.79 -2.72
N LEU A 229 5.64 -8.00 -2.87
CA LEU A 229 4.64 -7.09 -2.34
C LEU A 229 4.64 -7.11 -0.81
N GLN A 230 4.88 -8.26 -0.18
CA GLN A 230 5.05 -8.37 1.26
C GLN A 230 6.19 -7.50 1.74
N ARG A 231 7.34 -7.52 1.03
CA ARG A 231 8.48 -6.65 1.36
C ARG A 231 8.08 -5.17 1.29
N ILE A 232 7.43 -4.75 0.21
CA ILE A 232 6.98 -3.36 0.03
C ILE A 232 6.01 -2.95 1.15
N LEU A 233 4.97 -3.74 1.39
CA LEU A 233 3.95 -3.43 2.40
C LEU A 233 4.52 -3.47 3.82
N HIS A 234 5.44 -4.38 4.13
CA HIS A 234 6.14 -4.38 5.41
C HIS A 234 6.92 -3.08 5.63
N LEU A 235 7.65 -2.61 4.61
CA LEU A 235 8.43 -1.37 4.72
C LEU A 235 7.56 -0.12 4.81
N ALA A 236 6.36 -0.14 4.21
CA ALA A 236 5.53 1.04 4.02
C ALA A 236 4.35 1.17 4.99
N THR A 237 3.89 0.07 5.61
CA THR A 237 2.60 0.01 6.32
C THR A 237 2.61 -0.87 7.56
N ILE A 238 1.75 -0.55 8.53
CA ILE A 238 1.36 -1.42 9.65
C ILE A 238 -0.06 -1.98 9.42
N GLU A 239 -0.54 -2.82 10.35
CA GLU A 239 -1.90 -3.35 10.29
C GLU A 239 -2.95 -2.21 10.26
N ASN A 240 -4.06 -2.44 9.56
CA ASN A 240 -5.16 -1.49 9.34
C ASN A 240 -4.87 -0.26 8.47
N ASP A 241 -3.62 -0.03 8.08
CA ASP A 241 -3.28 0.98 7.06
C ASP A 241 -3.98 0.67 5.73
N LEU A 242 -4.18 1.72 4.93
CA LEU A 242 -4.83 1.65 3.64
C LEU A 242 -3.80 1.54 2.51
N VAL A 243 -3.92 0.49 1.69
CA VAL A 243 -3.10 0.27 0.49
C VAL A 243 -3.96 0.51 -0.75
N LEU A 244 -3.50 1.36 -1.67
CA LEU A 244 -4.14 1.57 -2.97
C LEU A 244 -3.24 1.01 -4.07
N ASP A 245 -3.80 0.13 -4.90
CA ASP A 245 -3.17 -0.31 -6.14
C ASP A 245 -4.05 0.08 -7.33
N SER A 246 -3.61 1.07 -8.12
CA SER A 246 -4.35 1.58 -9.27
C SER A 246 -4.14 0.77 -10.56
N PHE A 247 -3.28 -0.27 -10.52
CA PHE A 247 -2.97 -1.18 -11.62
C PHE A 247 -2.91 -2.62 -11.09
N LEU A 248 -4.03 -3.07 -10.54
CA LEU A 248 -4.11 -4.25 -9.68
C LEU A 248 -3.71 -5.57 -10.38
N GLY A 249 -3.89 -5.66 -11.69
CA GLY A 249 -3.58 -6.80 -12.54
C GLY A 249 -4.20 -8.10 -12.00
N SER A 250 -3.32 -9.03 -11.64
CA SER A 250 -3.73 -10.34 -11.06
C SER A 250 -4.21 -10.29 -9.60
N GLY A 251 -4.28 -9.12 -8.98
CA GLY A 251 -4.75 -8.98 -7.59
C GLY A 251 -3.70 -9.29 -6.52
N THR A 252 -2.41 -9.37 -6.87
CA THR A 252 -1.35 -9.71 -5.90
C THR A 252 -1.31 -8.73 -4.73
N THR A 253 -1.35 -7.42 -4.98
CA THR A 253 -1.28 -6.42 -3.91
C THR A 253 -2.45 -6.54 -2.93
N ALA A 254 -3.67 -6.71 -3.45
CA ALA A 254 -4.85 -6.93 -2.63
C ALA A 254 -4.77 -8.24 -1.82
N ALA A 255 -4.30 -9.33 -2.42
CA ALA A 255 -4.12 -10.60 -1.73
C ALA A 255 -3.11 -10.50 -0.57
N VAL A 256 -1.95 -9.86 -0.80
CA VAL A 256 -0.92 -9.67 0.22
C VAL A 256 -1.39 -8.72 1.31
N ALA A 257 -1.97 -7.57 0.95
CA ALA A 257 -2.52 -6.62 1.91
C ALA A 257 -3.58 -7.29 2.81
N HIS A 258 -4.47 -8.09 2.23
CA HIS A 258 -5.49 -8.84 2.95
C HIS A 258 -4.86 -9.83 3.95
N LYS A 259 -3.92 -10.67 3.51
CA LYS A 259 -3.22 -11.64 4.37
C LYS A 259 -2.43 -10.99 5.50
N MET A 260 -1.98 -9.75 5.28
CA MET A 260 -1.28 -8.94 6.27
C MET A 260 -2.24 -8.07 7.10
N ASN A 261 -3.56 -8.24 7.07
CA ASN A 261 -4.50 -7.40 7.85
C ASN A 261 -4.41 -5.89 7.54
N ARG A 262 -4.17 -5.52 6.26
CA ARG A 262 -4.27 -4.14 5.78
C ARG A 262 -5.62 -3.93 5.08
N ARG A 263 -6.13 -2.71 5.11
CA ARG A 263 -7.24 -2.30 4.26
C ARG A 263 -6.71 -2.05 2.86
N TYR A 264 -7.50 -2.31 1.83
CA TYR A 264 -7.04 -2.09 0.45
C TYR A 264 -8.14 -1.60 -0.47
N ILE A 265 -7.71 -0.84 -1.47
CA ILE A 265 -8.49 -0.49 -2.66
C ILE A 265 -7.65 -0.93 -3.86
N GLY A 266 -8.26 -1.74 -4.73
CA GLY A 266 -7.63 -2.20 -5.95
C GLY A 266 -8.47 -1.79 -7.15
N ILE A 267 -7.82 -1.23 -8.17
CA ILE A 267 -8.46 -0.78 -9.41
C ILE A 267 -7.86 -1.57 -10.57
N GLU A 268 -8.72 -2.15 -11.40
CA GLU A 268 -8.34 -2.86 -12.61
C GLU A 268 -9.29 -2.50 -13.75
N ILE A 269 -8.77 -2.43 -14.97
CA ILE A 269 -9.55 -2.12 -16.16
C ILE A 269 -9.96 -3.42 -16.87
N GLY A 270 -11.20 -3.46 -17.36
CA GLY A 270 -11.73 -4.60 -18.10
C GLY A 270 -12.08 -5.80 -17.22
N GLU A 271 -12.20 -6.96 -17.83
CA GLU A 271 -12.77 -8.15 -17.19
C GLU A 271 -11.82 -8.86 -16.22
N HIS A 272 -10.52 -8.51 -16.22
CA HIS A 272 -9.51 -9.10 -15.32
C HIS A 272 -9.88 -9.00 -13.84
N ALA A 273 -10.57 -7.92 -13.45
CA ALA A 273 -11.09 -7.76 -12.10
C ALA A 273 -12.03 -8.92 -11.71
N LYS A 274 -12.88 -9.38 -12.63
CA LYS A 274 -13.84 -10.47 -12.40
C LYS A 274 -13.22 -11.84 -12.62
N THR A 275 -12.36 -11.99 -13.62
CA THR A 275 -11.81 -13.29 -14.05
C THR A 275 -10.58 -13.72 -13.24
N HIS A 276 -9.80 -12.78 -12.72
CA HIS A 276 -8.54 -13.07 -12.00
C HIS A 276 -8.56 -12.58 -10.55
N VAL A 277 -8.97 -11.33 -10.31
CA VAL A 277 -8.90 -10.73 -8.96
C VAL A 277 -9.97 -11.32 -8.04
N VAL A 278 -11.24 -11.34 -8.44
CA VAL A 278 -12.34 -11.86 -7.62
C VAL A 278 -12.14 -13.33 -7.21
N PRO A 279 -11.80 -14.28 -8.11
CA PRO A 279 -11.56 -15.67 -7.73
C PRO A 279 -10.36 -15.83 -6.79
N ARG A 280 -9.29 -15.04 -7.01
CA ARG A 280 -8.14 -15.02 -6.11
C ARG A 280 -8.52 -14.56 -4.71
N LEU A 281 -9.22 -13.43 -4.59
CA LEU A 281 -9.59 -12.88 -3.28
C LEU A 281 -10.58 -13.78 -2.52
N LYS A 282 -11.50 -14.46 -3.22
CA LYS A 282 -12.37 -15.48 -2.60
C LYS A 282 -11.56 -16.59 -1.94
N LYS A 283 -10.59 -17.16 -2.67
CA LYS A 283 -9.68 -18.19 -2.13
C LYS A 283 -8.83 -17.68 -0.96
N VAL A 284 -8.37 -16.42 -1.02
CA VAL A 284 -7.65 -15.80 0.10
C VAL A 284 -8.54 -15.74 1.35
N ILE A 285 -9.79 -15.28 1.20
CA ILE A 285 -10.77 -15.24 2.31
C ILE A 285 -11.07 -16.65 2.84
N GLU A 286 -11.13 -17.65 1.97
CA GLU A 286 -11.31 -19.06 2.34
C GLU A 286 -10.09 -19.68 3.06
N GLY A 287 -8.98 -18.93 3.20
CA GLY A 287 -7.81 -19.36 3.97
C GLY A 287 -6.77 -20.15 3.16
N GLU A 288 -6.67 -19.90 1.86
CA GLU A 288 -5.67 -20.56 1.00
C GLU A 288 -4.22 -20.34 1.50
N GLN A 289 -3.38 -21.36 1.31
CA GLN A 289 -2.04 -21.46 1.94
C GLN A 289 -0.86 -21.19 0.98
N GLY A 290 -1.11 -20.52 -0.15
CA GLY A 290 -0.13 -20.10 -1.14
C GLY A 290 0.57 -18.77 -0.82
N GLY A 291 1.61 -18.47 -1.60
CA GLY A 291 2.42 -17.26 -1.46
C GLY A 291 2.91 -17.06 -0.02
N ILE A 292 2.52 -15.94 0.60
CA ILE A 292 2.99 -15.55 1.93
C ILE A 292 2.18 -16.11 3.10
N SER A 293 1.12 -16.89 2.85
CA SER A 293 0.17 -17.31 3.89
C SER A 293 0.85 -17.94 5.11
N LYS A 294 1.83 -18.82 4.91
CA LYS A 294 2.58 -19.43 6.02
C LYS A 294 3.44 -18.43 6.79
N ALA A 295 4.09 -17.50 6.08
CA ALA A 295 4.99 -16.51 6.67
C ALA A 295 4.23 -15.51 7.57
N VAL A 296 2.95 -15.27 7.29
CA VAL A 296 2.10 -14.36 8.08
C VAL A 296 1.02 -15.11 8.90
N ASN A 297 1.12 -16.44 9.00
CA ASN A 297 0.15 -17.29 9.69
C ASN A 297 -1.31 -17.03 9.29
N TRP A 298 -1.57 -16.88 7.99
CA TRP A 298 -2.90 -16.60 7.46
C TRP A 298 -3.82 -17.81 7.58
N GLN A 299 -5.02 -17.61 8.14
CA GLN A 299 -6.04 -18.65 8.36
C GLN A 299 -7.35 -18.40 7.61
N GLY A 300 -7.44 -17.34 6.80
CA GLY A 300 -8.68 -16.92 6.16
C GLY A 300 -9.48 -15.91 6.99
N GLY A 301 -10.63 -15.50 6.45
CA GLY A 301 -11.50 -14.47 7.01
C GLY A 301 -11.50 -13.18 6.19
N GLY A 302 -12.15 -12.15 6.72
CA GLY A 302 -12.30 -10.86 6.05
C GLY A 302 -13.39 -10.84 4.98
N SER A 303 -13.49 -9.70 4.29
CA SER A 303 -14.42 -9.52 3.16
C SER A 303 -13.88 -8.45 2.22
N PHE A 304 -14.43 -8.39 1.01
CA PHE A 304 -14.22 -7.28 0.09
C PHE A 304 -15.53 -6.91 -0.58
N ARG A 305 -15.63 -5.66 -1.03
CA ARG A 305 -16.71 -5.19 -1.90
C ARG A 305 -16.18 -5.09 -3.32
N PHE A 306 -16.93 -5.63 -4.27
CA PHE A 306 -16.68 -5.44 -5.70
C PHE A 306 -17.58 -4.31 -6.22
N CYS A 307 -17.00 -3.35 -6.93
CA CYS A 307 -17.68 -2.20 -7.51
C CYS A 307 -17.29 -2.08 -8.98
N GLU A 308 -18.22 -1.63 -9.81
CA GLU A 308 -17.97 -1.24 -11.20
C GLU A 308 -18.25 0.25 -11.34
N LEU A 309 -17.52 0.91 -12.24
CA LEU A 309 -17.87 2.27 -12.62
C LEU A 309 -19.16 2.22 -13.46
N GLY A 310 -20.17 2.97 -13.02
CA GLY A 310 -21.38 3.19 -13.81
C GLY A 310 -21.12 4.19 -14.95
N GLU A 311 -22.16 4.44 -15.74
CA GLU A 311 -22.14 5.50 -16.75
C GLU A 311 -21.88 6.86 -16.09
N GLU A 312 -21.10 7.71 -16.77
CA GLU A 312 -20.89 9.08 -16.32
C GLU A 312 -22.23 9.82 -16.26
N VAL A 313 -22.53 10.46 -15.12
CA VAL A 313 -23.82 11.15 -14.92
C VAL A 313 -23.97 12.35 -15.85
N PHE A 314 -22.87 13.07 -16.05
CA PHE A 314 -22.83 14.25 -16.91
C PHE A 314 -21.83 14.05 -18.04
N ASP A 315 -22.14 14.63 -19.19
CA ASP A 315 -21.19 14.76 -20.28
C ASP A 315 -20.17 15.88 -20.01
N ALA A 316 -19.22 16.04 -20.93
CA ALA A 316 -18.17 17.07 -20.87
C ALA A 316 -18.70 18.52 -20.85
N PHE A 317 -19.99 18.74 -21.15
CA PHE A 317 -20.63 20.05 -21.15
C PHE A 317 -21.54 20.27 -19.93
N GLY A 318 -21.57 19.33 -18.99
CA GLY A 318 -22.39 19.40 -17.78
C GLY A 318 -23.88 19.04 -18.00
N SER A 319 -24.23 18.51 -19.17
CA SER A 319 -25.57 17.99 -19.44
C SER A 319 -25.68 16.54 -18.98
N LEU A 320 -26.89 16.07 -18.65
CA LEU A 320 -27.13 14.66 -18.36
C LEU A 320 -26.67 13.78 -19.54
N ASN A 321 -25.87 12.76 -19.25
CA ASN A 321 -25.46 11.78 -20.25
C ASN A 321 -26.71 11.05 -20.79
N PRO A 322 -26.94 10.98 -22.12
CA PRO A 322 -28.11 10.30 -22.69
C PRO A 322 -28.16 8.79 -22.40
N ASN A 323 -27.04 8.18 -22.01
CA ASN A 323 -26.97 6.77 -21.65
C ASN A 323 -27.39 6.47 -20.20
N ILE A 324 -27.49 7.51 -19.35
CA ILE A 324 -27.94 7.36 -17.94
C ILE A 324 -29.34 6.77 -17.91
N ARG A 325 -29.51 5.70 -17.13
CA ARG A 325 -30.81 5.11 -16.84
C ARG A 325 -31.28 5.55 -15.46
N PHE A 326 -32.54 5.23 -15.15
CA PHE A 326 -33.11 5.52 -13.84
C PHE A 326 -32.25 4.98 -12.70
N ASP A 327 -31.81 3.72 -12.78
CA ASP A 327 -31.05 3.06 -11.71
C ASP A 327 -29.72 3.76 -11.43
N ASP A 328 -29.05 4.24 -12.49
CA ASP A 328 -27.77 4.95 -12.39
C ASP A 328 -27.95 6.29 -11.68
N LEU A 329 -28.96 7.07 -12.09
CA LEU A 329 -29.25 8.39 -11.52
C LEU A 329 -29.82 8.28 -10.09
N ALA A 330 -30.64 7.26 -9.82
CA ALA A 330 -31.16 6.96 -8.50
C ALA A 330 -30.03 6.59 -7.53
N ALA A 331 -29.08 5.74 -7.97
CA ALA A 331 -27.90 5.39 -7.19
C ALA A 331 -27.01 6.62 -6.92
N HIS A 332 -26.81 7.48 -7.92
CA HIS A 332 -26.05 8.73 -7.77
C HIS A 332 -26.69 9.68 -6.76
N ILE A 333 -28.00 9.97 -6.89
CA ILE A 333 -28.75 10.81 -5.95
C ILE A 333 -28.69 10.25 -4.54
N TRP A 334 -28.91 8.93 -4.41
CA TRP A 334 -28.87 8.27 -3.11
C TRP A 334 -27.50 8.44 -2.43
N TYR A 335 -26.42 8.24 -3.19
CA TYR A 335 -25.07 8.41 -2.68
C TYR A 335 -24.74 9.88 -2.36
N LEU A 336 -25.21 10.82 -3.18
CA LEU A 336 -25.01 12.26 -2.98
C LEU A 336 -25.65 12.75 -1.68
N GLU A 337 -26.81 12.18 -1.32
CA GLU A 337 -27.54 12.56 -0.11
C GLU A 337 -27.10 11.78 1.14
N ASN A 338 -26.73 10.52 0.99
CA ASN A 338 -26.57 9.61 2.13
C ASN A 338 -25.15 9.05 2.29
N HIS A 339 -24.27 9.20 1.29
CA HIS A 339 -22.87 8.76 1.29
C HIS A 339 -22.65 7.25 1.48
N PHE A 340 -23.64 6.43 1.12
CA PHE A 340 -23.51 4.97 1.04
C PHE A 340 -24.33 4.44 -0.16
N PRO A 341 -24.03 3.24 -0.68
CA PRO A 341 -24.66 2.74 -1.90
C PRO A 341 -26.16 2.44 -1.69
N LEU A 342 -26.96 2.71 -2.73
CA LEU A 342 -28.35 2.30 -2.80
C LEU A 342 -28.44 0.77 -2.88
N GLN A 343 -29.28 0.15 -2.04
CA GLN A 343 -29.61 -1.26 -2.21
C GLN A 343 -30.52 -1.42 -3.43
N LYS A 344 -30.11 -2.26 -4.39
CA LYS A 344 -30.92 -2.52 -5.59
C LYS A 344 -32.27 -3.10 -5.19
N ASN A 345 -33.33 -2.36 -5.50
CA ASN A 345 -34.70 -2.83 -5.38
C ASN A 345 -35.14 -3.40 -6.74
N SER A 346 -35.83 -4.54 -6.75
CA SER A 346 -36.27 -5.19 -7.98
C SER A 346 -37.45 -4.47 -8.65
N GLU A 347 -38.17 -3.66 -7.90
CA GLU A 347 -39.34 -2.92 -8.38
C GLU A 347 -38.96 -1.52 -8.87
N LYS A 348 -39.41 -1.19 -10.07
CA LYS A 348 -39.28 0.15 -10.65
C LYS A 348 -40.25 1.09 -9.95
N SER A 349 -39.73 1.98 -9.12
CA SER A 349 -40.51 2.97 -8.36
C SER A 349 -39.83 4.33 -8.43
N PRO A 350 -40.57 5.45 -8.51
CA PRO A 350 -39.98 6.79 -8.40
C PRO A 350 -39.47 7.08 -6.98
N LEU A 351 -39.88 6.30 -5.96
CA LEU A 351 -39.28 6.35 -4.63
C LEU A 351 -37.93 5.63 -4.67
N VAL A 352 -36.85 6.39 -4.57
CA VAL A 352 -35.47 5.87 -4.51
C VAL A 352 -35.25 5.13 -3.20
N GLY A 353 -35.74 5.69 -2.10
CA GLY A 353 -35.72 5.05 -0.79
C GLY A 353 -36.00 6.02 0.36
N THR A 354 -35.89 5.51 1.58
CA THR A 354 -36.03 6.32 2.81
C THR A 354 -34.81 6.13 3.70
N PHE A 355 -34.30 7.21 4.28
CA PHE A 355 -33.19 7.15 5.23
C PHE A 355 -33.25 8.35 6.17
N ASN A 356 -32.98 8.11 7.47
CA ASN A 356 -32.84 9.14 8.49
C ASN A 356 -33.99 10.17 8.55
N GLY A 357 -35.24 9.69 8.47
CA GLY A 357 -36.44 10.53 8.49
C GLY A 357 -36.73 11.30 7.20
N LYS A 358 -36.02 10.96 6.10
CA LYS A 358 -36.20 11.53 4.76
C LYS A 358 -36.66 10.49 3.76
N ALA A 359 -37.51 10.90 2.82
CA ALA A 359 -37.89 10.14 1.63
C ALA A 359 -37.36 10.81 0.38
N TYR A 360 -36.69 10.05 -0.48
CA TYR A 360 -36.05 10.55 -1.71
C TYR A 360 -36.80 10.04 -2.93
N TYR A 361 -37.28 10.96 -3.77
CA TYR A 361 -37.94 10.65 -5.03
C TYR A 361 -37.13 11.14 -6.23
N LEU A 362 -37.14 10.37 -7.31
CA LEU A 362 -36.60 10.74 -8.62
C LEU A 362 -37.72 10.70 -9.66
N LEU A 363 -38.02 11.86 -10.24
CA LEU A 363 -38.97 11.97 -11.33
C LEU A 363 -38.27 11.60 -12.65
N TYR A 364 -38.66 10.46 -13.21
CA TYR A 364 -38.08 9.94 -14.45
C TYR A 364 -39.15 9.33 -15.35
N ASN A 365 -39.28 9.85 -16.57
CA ASN A 365 -40.31 9.48 -17.55
C ASN A 365 -40.47 7.95 -17.71
N GLY A 366 -39.36 7.20 -17.76
CA GLY A 366 -39.37 5.74 -17.94
C GLY A 366 -39.92 4.93 -16.75
N ILE A 367 -40.15 5.56 -15.60
CA ILE A 367 -40.69 4.95 -14.37
C ILE A 367 -42.09 5.44 -14.06
N LEU A 368 -42.37 6.71 -14.35
CA LEU A 368 -43.64 7.36 -14.04
C LEU A 368 -44.80 6.94 -14.96
N GLY A 369 -44.54 6.11 -15.98
CA GLY A 369 -45.57 5.47 -16.81
C GLY A 369 -46.35 6.41 -17.74
N ASP A 370 -45.87 7.64 -17.97
CA ASP A 370 -46.69 8.70 -18.55
C ASP A 370 -46.71 8.75 -20.09
N LYS A 371 -47.92 8.94 -20.65
CA LYS A 371 -48.26 8.91 -22.09
C LYS A 371 -47.94 10.20 -22.86
N ARG A 372 -47.13 11.12 -22.30
CA ARG A 372 -46.73 12.38 -22.94
C ARG A 372 -45.21 12.61 -22.82
N PRO A 373 -44.47 12.70 -23.93
CA PRO A 373 -43.00 12.81 -23.93
C PRO A 373 -42.39 14.01 -23.19
N GLN A 374 -43.17 15.04 -22.88
CA GLN A 374 -42.67 16.35 -22.43
C GLN A 374 -43.02 16.73 -20.96
N SER A 375 -43.68 15.86 -20.18
CA SER A 375 -44.19 16.25 -18.84
C SER A 375 -43.78 15.40 -17.64
N GLY A 376 -43.22 14.20 -17.83
CA GLY A 376 -43.08 13.28 -16.69
C GLY A 376 -41.96 13.63 -15.69
N ASN A 377 -40.93 14.39 -16.07
CA ASN A 377 -39.87 14.78 -15.13
C ASN A 377 -40.21 16.04 -14.29
N VAL A 378 -41.42 16.60 -14.42
CA VAL A 378 -41.81 17.87 -13.80
C VAL A 378 -42.75 17.64 -12.63
N LEU A 379 -42.43 18.17 -11.45
CA LEU A 379 -43.29 18.07 -10.27
C LEU A 379 -44.54 18.95 -10.45
N THR A 380 -45.70 18.30 -10.55
CA THR A 380 -47.02 18.95 -10.60
C THR A 380 -47.89 18.51 -9.42
N ARG A 381 -48.97 19.25 -9.13
CA ARG A 381 -49.93 18.86 -8.07
C ARG A 381 -50.49 17.45 -8.27
N LYS A 382 -50.79 17.09 -9.52
CA LYS A 382 -51.32 15.77 -9.87
C LYS A 382 -50.27 14.68 -9.64
N LEU A 383 -49.07 14.85 -10.18
CA LEU A 383 -47.99 13.88 -10.03
C LEU A 383 -47.62 13.67 -8.55
N MET A 384 -47.58 14.75 -7.77
CA MET A 384 -47.31 14.70 -6.32
C MET A 384 -48.27 13.75 -5.59
N THR A 385 -49.56 13.74 -5.94
CA THR A 385 -50.55 12.85 -5.31
C THR A 385 -50.47 11.39 -5.79
N GLU A 386 -49.78 11.14 -6.91
CA GLU A 386 -49.59 9.81 -7.48
C GLU A 386 -48.28 9.15 -7.02
N LEU A 387 -47.41 9.89 -6.32
CA LEU A 387 -46.16 9.34 -5.79
C LEU A 387 -46.43 8.30 -4.68
N PRO A 388 -45.76 7.15 -4.71
CA PRO A 388 -46.00 6.06 -3.78
C PRO A 388 -45.65 6.48 -2.35
N TYR A 389 -46.52 6.14 -1.38
CA TYR A 389 -46.39 6.46 0.04
C TYR A 389 -46.37 7.96 0.41
N PHE A 390 -46.60 8.86 -0.56
CA PHE A 390 -46.41 10.30 -0.36
C PHE A 390 -47.33 10.88 0.72
N ALA A 391 -48.63 10.56 0.69
CA ALA A 391 -49.59 11.06 1.68
C ALA A 391 -49.28 10.57 3.10
N GLU A 392 -48.78 9.33 3.23
CA GLU A 392 -48.41 8.72 4.51
C GLU A 392 -47.16 9.39 5.09
N PHE A 393 -46.15 9.66 4.26
CA PHE A 393 -44.95 10.39 4.67
C PHE A 393 -45.26 11.79 5.17
N ILE A 394 -46.17 12.51 4.50
CA ILE A 394 -46.63 13.82 4.99
C ILE A 394 -47.31 13.71 6.36
N GLN A 395 -48.19 12.72 6.55
CA GLN A 395 -48.86 12.51 7.84
C GLN A 395 -47.88 12.14 8.96
N GLN A 396 -46.84 11.37 8.64
CA GLN A 396 -45.77 10.98 9.57
C GLN A 396 -44.75 12.10 9.80
N GLY A 397 -44.86 13.22 9.09
CA GLY A 397 -43.95 14.36 9.21
C GLY A 397 -42.56 14.12 8.63
N VAL A 398 -42.40 13.09 7.79
CA VAL A 398 -41.18 12.74 7.05
C VAL A 398 -40.82 13.88 6.10
N GLU A 399 -39.54 14.24 6.05
CA GLU A 399 -39.04 15.23 5.10
C GLU A 399 -38.94 14.61 3.70
N ILE A 400 -39.41 15.30 2.67
CA ILE A 400 -39.44 14.75 1.31
C ILE A 400 -38.47 15.53 0.43
N VAL A 401 -37.56 14.82 -0.23
CA VAL A 401 -36.67 15.38 -1.25
C VAL A 401 -37.06 14.83 -2.61
N ILE A 402 -37.34 15.71 -3.57
CA ILE A 402 -37.78 15.34 -4.91
C ILE A 402 -36.81 15.91 -5.93
N TYR A 403 -36.21 15.01 -6.72
CA TYR A 403 -35.37 15.34 -7.86
C TYR A 403 -36.17 15.31 -9.15
N GLY A 404 -36.07 16.36 -9.97
CA GLY A 404 -36.74 16.44 -11.27
C GLY A 404 -36.24 17.60 -12.13
N GLU A 405 -36.81 17.75 -13.33
CA GLU A 405 -36.38 18.76 -14.31
C GLU A 405 -36.92 20.16 -13.98
N ALA A 406 -38.15 20.23 -13.45
CA ALA A 406 -38.77 21.48 -13.01
C ALA A 406 -39.84 21.24 -11.94
N CYS A 407 -40.22 22.29 -11.22
CA CYS A 407 -41.30 22.27 -10.24
C CYS A 407 -42.36 23.32 -10.59
N ARG A 408 -43.64 22.93 -10.58
CA ARG A 408 -44.79 23.83 -10.78
C ARG A 408 -45.56 24.12 -9.49
N LEU A 409 -45.02 23.74 -8.34
CA LEU A 409 -45.58 24.06 -7.03
C LEU A 409 -44.98 25.37 -6.51
N GLY A 410 -45.77 26.18 -5.82
CA GLY A 410 -45.28 27.40 -5.18
C GLY A 410 -44.48 27.10 -3.91
N GLU A 411 -43.54 27.97 -3.56
CA GLU A 411 -42.67 27.82 -2.38
C GLU A 411 -43.44 27.59 -1.08
N ALA A 412 -44.54 28.32 -0.87
CA ALA A 412 -45.40 28.15 0.30
C ALA A 412 -45.97 26.73 0.41
N GLN A 413 -46.32 26.11 -0.72
CA GLN A 413 -46.86 24.73 -0.74
C GLN A 413 -45.78 23.70 -0.45
N LEU A 414 -44.56 23.94 -0.94
CA LEU A 414 -43.40 23.07 -0.66
C LEU A 414 -43.03 23.15 0.83
N ALA A 415 -42.96 24.36 1.39
CA ALA A 415 -42.64 24.60 2.78
C ALA A 415 -43.69 23.99 3.73
N GLU A 416 -44.98 24.18 3.45
CA GLU A 416 -46.09 23.59 4.23
C GLU A 416 -45.97 22.06 4.31
N LYS A 417 -45.50 21.42 3.23
CA LYS A 417 -45.41 19.96 3.11
C LYS A 417 -44.01 19.41 3.39
N LYS A 418 -43.07 20.23 3.87
CA LYS A 418 -41.65 19.86 4.10
C LYS A 418 -41.00 19.21 2.87
N ILE A 419 -41.31 19.72 1.69
CA ILE A 419 -40.77 19.23 0.43
C ILE A 419 -39.58 20.10 0.02
N THR A 420 -38.43 19.48 -0.20
CA THR A 420 -37.27 20.08 -0.87
C THR A 420 -37.24 19.60 -2.32
N PHE A 421 -37.42 20.51 -3.27
CA PHE A 421 -37.25 20.20 -4.68
C PHE A 421 -35.82 20.50 -5.13
N LYS A 422 -35.21 19.56 -5.85
CA LYS A 422 -33.87 19.67 -6.42
C LYS A 422 -33.93 19.51 -7.93
N GLN A 423 -33.38 20.49 -8.65
CA GLN A 423 -33.43 20.57 -10.10
C GLN A 423 -32.27 19.83 -10.75
N ILE A 424 -32.58 18.96 -11.71
CA ILE A 424 -31.61 18.26 -12.54
C ILE A 424 -31.35 19.10 -13.81
N PRO A 425 -30.08 19.32 -14.23
CA PRO A 425 -28.82 18.72 -13.74
C PRO A 425 -28.12 19.48 -12.59
N TYR A 426 -28.61 20.64 -12.15
CA TYR A 426 -27.84 21.55 -11.29
C TYR A 426 -27.57 20.99 -9.88
N ASP A 427 -28.59 20.41 -9.25
CA ASP A 427 -28.54 19.93 -7.85
C ASP A 427 -28.04 18.47 -7.74
N VAL A 428 -27.62 17.87 -8.85
CA VAL A 428 -26.99 16.54 -8.90
C VAL A 428 -25.50 16.59 -9.19
N THR A 429 -24.90 17.78 -9.27
CA THR A 429 -23.43 17.91 -9.42
C THR A 429 -22.73 17.68 -8.08
N ALA A 430 -21.72 16.79 -8.06
CA ALA A 430 -20.82 16.65 -6.92
C ALA A 430 -19.90 17.89 -6.89
N ARG A 431 -19.85 18.60 -5.76
CA ARG A 431 -18.91 19.70 -5.54
C ARG A 431 -17.49 19.21 -5.35
#